data_AF-A0A7V9IMY4-F1
#
_entry.id   AF-A0A7V9IMY4-F1
#
_cell.length_a   1.000
_cell.length_b   1.000
_cell.length_c   1.000
_cell.angle_alpha   90.00
_cell.angle_beta   90.00
_cell.angle_gamma   90.00
#
_symmetry.space_group_name_H-M   'P 1'
#
loop_
_entity.id
_entity.type
_entity.pdbx_description
1 polymer ?
#
loop_
_entity_poly.entity_id
_entity_poly.type
_entity_poly.pdbx_seq_one_letter_code
_entity_poly.pdbx_strand_id
1 'polypeptide(L)'
;MAALIVKPKVPVSGSAAVLSTMRTALGNDAGVRYVRPMAGDAHVVQLTAPAQRDQIPALIERLRASGAFQYVELDSMMKIK
;
A
#
# COMPACT_ATOMS: atom_id res chain seq x y z
N MET A 1 4.87 11.62 -2.16
CA MET A 1 3.93 10.86 -1.29
C MET A 1 2.78 10.41 -2.15
N ALA A 2 2.27 9.19 -1.97
CA ALA A 2 1.10 8.69 -2.70
C ALA A 2 0.27 7.78 -1.80
N ALA A 3 -1.05 7.84 -1.94
CA ALA A 3 -1.96 6.93 -1.25
C ALA A 3 -2.32 5.76 -2.17
N LEU A 4 -2.38 4.57 -1.57
CA LEU A 4 -2.75 3.33 -2.21
C LEU A 4 -3.97 2.74 -1.51
N ILE A 5 -4.82 2.11 -2.29
CA ILE A 5 -5.86 1.21 -1.81
C ILE A 5 -5.33 -0.21 -1.98
N VAL A 6 -5.27 -0.96 -0.88
CA VAL A 6 -4.79 -2.34 -0.86
C VAL A 6 -5.85 -3.24 -0.28
N LYS A 7 -6.09 -4.38 -0.91
CA LYS A 7 -6.91 -5.46 -0.35
C LYS A 7 -6.05 -6.71 -0.18
N PRO A 8 -5.72 -7.11 1.06
CA PRO A 8 -5.02 -8.35 1.34
C PRO A 8 -5.79 -9.57 0.81
N LYS A 9 -5.07 -10.56 0.29
CA LYS A 9 -5.68 -11.80 -0.24
C LYS A 9 -6.25 -12.68 0.89
N VAL A 10 -5.57 -12.69 2.03
CA VAL A 10 -6.05 -13.28 3.28
C VAL A 10 -6.56 -12.14 4.15
N PRO A 11 -7.79 -12.21 4.68
CA PRO A 11 -8.30 -11.19 5.60
C PRO A 11 -7.34 -11.01 6.77
N VAL A 12 -6.91 -9.78 7.00
CA VAL A 12 -6.02 -9.44 8.12
C VAL A 12 -6.77 -8.58 9.13
N SER A 13 -6.63 -8.95 10.40
CA SER A 13 -7.20 -8.15 11.50
C SER A 13 -6.22 -7.06 11.88
N GLY A 14 -6.56 -5.81 11.54
CA GLY A 14 -5.86 -4.62 12.02
C GLY A 14 -4.75 -4.10 11.11
N SER A 15 -4.44 -2.81 11.30
CA SER A 15 -3.50 -2.04 10.47
C SER A 15 -2.06 -2.54 10.54
N ALA A 16 -1.64 -3.11 11.68
CA ALA A 16 -0.28 -3.60 11.87
C ALA A 16 0.08 -4.75 10.93
N ALA A 17 -0.86 -5.68 10.69
CA ALA A 17 -0.66 -6.80 9.78
C ALA A 17 -0.48 -6.30 8.34
N VAL A 18 -1.35 -5.40 7.88
CA VAL A 18 -1.25 -4.76 6.55
C VAL A 18 0.10 -4.08 6.36
N LEU A 19 0.52 -3.27 7.32
CA LEU A 19 1.80 -2.55 7.27
C LEU A 19 3.00 -3.49 7.31
N SER A 20 2.92 -4.62 8.03
CA SER A 20 3.98 -5.62 8.04
C SER A 20 4.13 -6.26 6.67
N THR A 21 3.03 -6.70 6.05
CA THR A 21 3.04 -7.30 4.71
C THR A 21 3.61 -6.34 3.66
N MET A 22 3.20 -5.07 3.69
CA MET A 22 3.74 -4.08 2.77
C MET A 22 5.24 -3.83 2.99
N ARG A 23 5.69 -3.74 4.24
CA ARG A 23 7.13 -3.57 4.54
C ARG A 23 7.95 -4.76 4.03
N THR A 24 7.45 -5.98 4.19
CA THR A 24 8.11 -7.18 3.64
C THR A 24 8.22 -7.12 2.12
N ALA A 25 7.18 -6.65 1.42
CA ALA A 25 7.19 -6.58 -0.05
C ALA A 25 8.02 -5.40 -0.61
N LEU A 26 8.03 -4.25 0.08
CA LEU A 26 8.69 -3.03 -0.38
C LEU A 26 10.15 -2.93 0.09
N GLY A 27 10.49 -3.54 1.21
CA GLY A 27 11.81 -3.42 1.83
C GLY A 27 12.13 -1.99 2.25
N ASN A 28 13.37 -1.57 2.02
CA ASN A 28 13.85 -0.22 2.38
C ASN A 28 13.55 0.84 1.31
N ASP A 29 12.94 0.47 0.18
CA ASP A 29 12.68 1.40 -0.93
C ASP A 29 11.51 2.35 -0.65
N ALA A 30 10.67 2.05 0.34
CA ALA A 30 9.51 2.87 0.69
C ALA A 30 9.12 2.72 2.16
N GLY A 31 8.79 3.84 2.80
CA GLY A 31 8.05 3.82 4.05
C GLY A 31 6.55 3.65 3.79
N VAL A 32 5.83 3.08 4.75
CA VAL A 32 4.37 2.91 4.68
C VAL A 32 3.71 3.41 5.95
N ARG A 33 2.62 4.16 5.78
CA ARG A 33 1.78 4.67 6.86
C ARG A 33 0.34 4.24 6.64
N TYR A 34 -0.30 3.72 7.68
CA TYR A 34 -1.72 3.37 7.60
C TYR A 34 -2.58 4.64 7.66
N VAL A 35 -3.63 4.69 6.85
CA VAL A 35 -4.57 5.81 6.82
C VAL A 35 -5.90 5.41 7.43
N ARG A 36 -6.61 4.44 6.84
CA ARG A 36 -7.95 4.01 7.31
C ARG A 36 -8.37 2.66 6.70
N PRO A 37 -9.34 1.95 7.31
CA PRO A 37 -10.00 0.82 6.66
C PRO A 37 -11.02 1.31 5.62
N MET A 38 -11.40 0.42 4.71
CA MET A 38 -12.47 0.59 3.72
C MET A 38 -13.40 -0.62 3.75
N ALA A 39 -14.56 -0.50 3.10
CA ALA A 39 -15.50 -1.60 2.95
C ALA A 39 -14.86 -2.79 2.20
N GLY A 40 -15.28 -4.01 2.55
CA GLY A 40 -14.82 -5.23 1.88
C GLY A 40 -13.35 -5.58 2.12
N ASP A 41 -12.85 -5.35 3.34
CA ASP A 41 -11.49 -5.67 3.82
C ASP A 41 -10.36 -4.96 3.07
N ALA A 42 -10.69 -3.84 2.41
CA ALA A 42 -9.70 -2.97 1.81
C ALA A 42 -9.16 -1.97 2.83
N HIS A 43 -7.97 -1.44 2.56
CA HIS A 43 -7.28 -0.49 3.42
C HIS A 43 -6.63 0.60 2.58
N VAL A 44 -6.67 1.84 3.10
CA VAL A 44 -5.90 2.95 2.55
C VAL A 44 -4.59 3.06 3.31
N VAL A 45 -3.51 3.12 2.55
CA VAL A 45 -2.13 3.20 3.03
C VAL A 45 -1.39 4.26 2.24
N GLN A 46 -0.47 4.97 2.87
CA GLN A 46 0.31 6.03 2.24
C GLN A 46 1.77 5.60 2.12
N LEU A 47 2.35 5.71 0.92
CA LEU A 47 3.78 5.64 0.70
C LEU A 47 4.46 6.92 1.19
N THR A 48 5.41 6.74 2.10
CA THR A 48 6.25 7.81 2.67
C THR A 48 7.69 7.66 2.20
N ALA A 49 8.53 8.66 2.52
CA ALA A 49 9.97 8.60 2.25
C ALA A 49 10.57 7.27 2.75
N PRO A 50 11.53 6.67 2.01
CA PRO A 50 12.26 7.23 0.87
C PRO A 50 11.58 7.10 -0.51
N ALA A 51 10.31 6.68 -0.60
CA ALA A 51 9.63 6.45 -1.88
C ALA A 51 9.60 7.71 -2.78
N GLN A 52 10.27 7.65 -3.93
CA GLN A 52 10.28 8.72 -4.93
C GLN A 52 9.10 8.59 -5.90
N ARG A 53 8.71 9.70 -6.52
CA ARG A 53 7.47 9.78 -7.34
C ARG A 53 7.54 8.91 -8.60
N ASP A 54 8.69 8.91 -9.24
CA ASP A 54 9.07 8.10 -10.40
C ASP A 54 9.11 6.60 -10.08
N GLN A 55 9.38 6.24 -8.82
CA GLN A 55 9.43 4.85 -8.36
C GLN A 55 8.06 4.27 -7.97
N ILE A 56 7.05 5.12 -7.74
CA ILE A 56 5.70 4.68 -7.30
C ILE A 56 5.13 3.57 -8.21
N PRO A 57 5.16 3.68 -9.55
CA PRO A 57 4.64 2.60 -10.41
C PRO A 57 5.37 1.26 -10.17
N ALA A 58 6.69 1.28 -10.04
CA ALA A 58 7.48 0.08 -9.78
C ALA A 58 7.20 -0.54 -8.40
N LEU A 59 6.99 0.29 -7.37
CA LEU A 59 6.63 -0.16 -6.03
C LEU A 59 5.23 -0.80 -6.00
N ILE A 60 4.28 -0.25 -6.76
CA ILE A 60 2.94 -0.83 -6.91
C ILE A 60 3.01 -2.19 -7.60
N GLU A 61 3.75 -2.29 -8.71
CA GLU A 61 3.94 -3.56 -9.41
C GLU A 61 4.61 -4.61 -8.52
N ARG A 62 5.57 -4.21 -7.67
CA ARG A 62 6.19 -5.11 -6.69
C ARG A 62 5.18 -5.60 -5.65
N LEU A 63 4.30 -4.72 -5.16
CA LEU A 63 3.22 -5.11 -4.23
C LEU A 63 2.25 -6.10 -4.90
N ARG A 64 1.89 -5.88 -6.17
CA ARG A 64 1.04 -6.81 -6.94
C ARG A 64 1.73 -8.16 -7.14
N ALA A 65 3.01 -8.13 -7.50
CA ALA A 65 3.83 -9.33 -7.71
C ALA A 65 4.10 -10.12 -6.42
N SER A 66 3.98 -9.50 -5.24
CA SER A 66 4.18 -10.18 -3.94
C SER A 66 3.17 -11.31 -3.67
N GLY A 67 2.02 -11.32 -4.37
CA GLY A 67 0.95 -12.30 -4.16
C GLY A 67 0.19 -12.15 -2.84
N ALA A 68 0.58 -11.19 -1.98
CA ALA A 68 -0.06 -10.96 -0.69
C ALA A 68 -1.37 -10.16 -0.78
N PHE A 69 -1.60 -9.48 -1.90
CA PHE A 69 -2.76 -8.62 -2.13
C PHE A 69 -3.60 -9.15 -3.29
N GLN A 70 -4.92 -9.08 -3.13
CA GLN A 70 -5.89 -9.31 -4.21
C GLN A 70 -5.84 -8.19 -5.24
N TYR A 71 -5.74 -6.94 -4.79
CA TYR A 71 -5.47 -5.79 -5.65
C TYR A 71 -4.72 -4.70 -4.90
N VAL A 72 -4.03 -3.87 -5.67
CA VAL A 72 -3.28 -2.68 -5.23
C VAL A 72 -3.53 -1.59 -6.26
N GLU A 73 -4.10 -0.47 -5.84
CA GLU A 73 -4.46 0.65 -6.71
C GLU A 73 -3.99 1.97 -6.11
N LEU A 74 -3.72 2.96 -6.96
CA LEU A 74 -3.51 4.34 -6.51
C LEU A 74 -4.85 4.94 -6.10
N ASP A 75 -4.91 5.54 -4.91
CA ASP A 75 -6.06 6.33 -4.50
C ASP A 75 -6.07 7.66 -5.29
N SER A 76 -6.74 7.63 -6.44
CA SER A 76 -6.87 8.77 -7.35
C SER A 76 -7.75 9.90 -6.79
N MET A 77 -8.47 9.69 -5.68
CA MET A 77 -9.20 10.74 -4.99
C MET A 77 -8.32 11.64 -4.12
N MET A 78 -7.13 11.18 -3.70
CA MET A 78 -6.13 12.05 -3.10
C MET A 78 -5.42 12.87 -4.18
N LYS A 79 -6.12 13.86 -4.75
CA LYS A 79 -5.45 14.99 -5.41
C LYS A 79 -4.61 15.71 -4.34
N ILE A 80 -3.32 15.43 -4.33
CA ILE A 80 -2.34 16.22 -3.59
C ILE A 80 -2.40 17.63 -4.21
N LYS A 81 -2.97 18.58 -3.47
CA LYS A 81 -2.84 20.02 -3.73
C LYS A 81 -1.46 20.47 -3.31
#